data_AF-A0A349QZM5-F1
#
_entry.id   AF-A0A349QZM5-F1
#
_cell.length_a   1.000
_cell.length_b   1.000
_cell.length_c   1.000
_cell.angle_alpha   90.00
_cell.angle_beta   90.00
_cell.angle_gamma   90.00
#
_symmetry.space_group_name_H-M   'P 1'
#
loop_
_entity.id
_entity.type
_entity.pdbx_description
1 polymer ?
#
loop_
_entity_poly.entity_id
_entity_poly.type
_entity_poly.pdbx_seq_one_letter_code
_entity_poly.pdbx_strand_id
1 'polypeptide(L)'
;SWATKGFFVAINGVDQKIKAEPGTYLTLNRNWKDGDVINLKMPFQFHLDPVMDQPNMASLFYGPILLAAQEPAARKDWRKVTLDAKDIAKSIKGNPETLEFYIDDVLYKPFYDTYGRHSVYLDVSLK
;
A
#
# COMPACT_ATOMS: atom_id res chain seq x y z
N SER A 1 -8.92 -5.60 0.15
CA SER A 1 -9.14 -4.16 0.42
C SER A 1 -8.01 -3.64 1.29
N TRP A 2 -7.49 -2.43 1.04
CA TRP A 2 -6.23 -1.94 1.63
C TRP A 2 -6.39 -1.05 2.88
N ALA A 3 -7.53 -0.37 3.05
CA ALA A 3 -7.74 0.63 4.10
C ALA A 3 -8.11 -0.03 5.44
N THR A 4 -7.22 -0.86 6.00
CA THR A 4 -7.51 -1.72 7.15
C THR A 4 -7.09 -1.16 8.49
N LYS A 5 -6.28 -0.08 8.54
CA LYS A 5 -5.82 0.55 9.79
C LYS A 5 -6.55 1.81 10.15
N GLY A 6 -7.85 1.70 10.00
CA GLY A 6 -8.81 2.74 10.34
C GLY A 6 -9.19 3.58 9.13
N PHE A 7 -10.33 4.23 9.29
CA PHE A 7 -10.87 5.21 8.37
C PHE A 7 -11.49 6.29 9.24
N PHE A 8 -10.88 7.48 9.22
CA PHE A 8 -11.24 8.56 10.12
C PHE A 8 -11.93 9.66 9.32
N VAL A 9 -13.05 10.13 9.83
CA VAL A 9 -13.84 11.21 9.23
C VAL A 9 -13.95 12.34 10.23
N ALA A 10 -13.61 13.55 9.79
CA ALA A 10 -13.94 14.75 10.52
C ALA A 10 -14.82 15.65 9.63
N ILE A 11 -15.87 16.21 10.20
CA ILE A 11 -16.73 17.18 9.50
C ILE A 11 -16.59 18.51 10.21
N ASN A 12 -16.18 19.55 9.45
CA ASN A 12 -15.90 20.88 9.99
C ASN A 12 -14.92 20.85 11.18
N GLY A 13 -13.90 20.00 11.10
CA GLY A 13 -12.88 19.82 12.15
C GLY A 13 -13.31 18.95 13.33
N VAL A 14 -14.55 18.43 13.35
CA VAL A 14 -15.04 17.58 14.44
C VAL A 14 -15.02 16.12 14.02
N ASP A 15 -14.30 15.28 14.76
CA ASP A 15 -14.22 13.83 14.53
C ASP A 15 -15.60 13.17 14.66
N GLN A 16 -15.90 12.30 13.71
CA GLN A 16 -17.15 11.54 13.67
C GLN A 16 -16.93 10.13 14.21
N LYS A 17 -17.80 9.71 15.15
CA LYS A 17 -17.83 8.32 15.61
C LYS A 17 -18.55 7.46 14.57
N ILE A 18 -17.77 6.87 13.68
CA ILE A 18 -18.27 6.02 12.60
C ILE A 18 -17.56 4.67 12.64
N LYS A 19 -18.24 3.65 12.12
CA LYS A 19 -17.63 2.35 11.81
C LYS A 19 -17.56 2.23 10.30
N ALA A 20 -16.36 2.26 9.75
CA ALA A 20 -16.12 1.97 8.35
C ALA A 20 -15.66 0.52 8.18
N GLU A 21 -16.07 -0.12 7.09
CA GLU A 21 -15.66 -1.48 6.76
C GLU A 21 -14.86 -1.45 5.44
N PRO A 22 -13.64 -2.03 5.41
CA PRO A 22 -12.82 -1.99 4.21
C PRO A 22 -13.54 -2.66 3.02
N GLY A 23 -13.58 -1.98 1.88
CA GLY A 23 -14.22 -2.50 0.66
C GLY A 23 -15.73 -2.26 0.56
N THR A 24 -16.30 -1.47 1.47
CA THR A 24 -17.70 -1.04 1.42
C THR A 24 -17.81 0.49 1.36
N TYR A 25 -19.03 0.99 1.20
CA TYR A 25 -19.32 2.41 1.29
C TYR A 25 -19.64 2.82 2.74
N LEU A 26 -19.12 3.98 3.15
CA LEU A 26 -19.52 4.67 4.36
C LEU A 26 -20.57 5.73 4.03
N THR A 27 -21.72 5.68 4.68
CA THR A 27 -22.79 6.68 4.51
C THR A 27 -22.74 7.73 5.62
N LEU A 28 -22.69 9.01 5.24
CA LEU A 28 -22.83 10.15 6.14
C LEU A 28 -24.21 10.79 5.92
N ASN A 29 -25.16 10.54 6.83
CA ASN A 29 -26.52 11.05 6.72
C ASN A 29 -26.72 12.26 7.65
N ARG A 30 -26.87 13.44 7.06
CA ARG A 30 -27.08 14.72 7.77
C ARG A 30 -27.66 15.78 6.83
N ASN A 31 -28.09 16.89 7.39
CA ASN A 31 -28.38 18.10 6.64
C ASN A 31 -27.07 18.80 6.31
N TRP A 32 -26.73 18.82 5.02
CA TRP A 32 -25.57 19.51 4.50
C TRP A 32 -25.90 20.98 4.24
N LYS A 33 -24.90 21.83 4.46
CA LYS A 33 -24.97 23.26 4.10
C LYS A 33 -23.73 23.64 3.29
N ASP A 34 -23.87 24.68 2.49
CA ASP A 34 -22.77 25.26 1.75
C ASP A 34 -21.60 25.57 2.71
N GLY A 35 -20.41 25.16 2.31
CA GLY A 35 -19.19 25.32 3.10
C GLY A 35 -18.92 24.22 4.14
N ASP A 36 -19.75 23.18 4.27
CA ASP A 36 -19.37 22.00 5.05
C ASP A 36 -18.14 21.31 4.42
N VAL A 37 -17.15 20.98 5.24
CA VAL A 37 -15.89 20.33 4.83
C VAL A 37 -15.79 18.95 5.47
N ILE A 38 -15.58 17.94 4.64
CA ILE A 38 -15.32 16.56 5.05
C ILE A 38 -13.82 16.28 4.90
N ASN A 39 -13.17 15.91 5.99
CA ASN A 39 -11.79 15.44 5.99
C ASN A 39 -11.77 13.93 6.17
N LEU A 40 -11.09 13.23 5.27
CA LEU A 40 -10.88 11.79 5.33
C LEU A 40 -9.42 11.50 5.63
N LYS A 41 -9.15 10.57 6.56
CA LYS A 41 -7.82 10.00 6.76
C LYS A 41 -7.89 8.48 6.66
N MET A 42 -7.08 7.93 5.77
CA MET A 42 -6.94 6.50 5.53
C MET A 42 -5.46 6.16 5.58
N PRO A 43 -4.93 5.70 6.72
CA PRO A 43 -3.50 5.42 6.84
C PRO A 43 -3.05 4.33 5.87
N PHE A 44 -2.01 4.61 5.08
CA PHE A 44 -1.43 3.64 4.16
C PHE A 44 -0.53 2.67 4.90
N GLN A 45 -0.43 1.47 4.34
CA GLN A 45 0.18 0.30 4.95
C GLN A 45 0.89 -0.50 3.87
N PHE A 46 2.05 -1.06 4.19
CA PHE A 46 2.60 -2.12 3.35
C PHE A 46 1.74 -3.38 3.48
N HIS A 47 1.44 -4.01 2.35
CA HIS A 47 0.85 -5.34 2.33
C HIS A 47 1.26 -6.10 1.08
N LEU A 48 1.12 -7.42 1.15
CA LEU A 48 1.37 -8.33 0.05
C LEU A 48 0.03 -8.81 -0.52
N ASP A 49 -0.07 -8.89 -1.84
CA ASP A 49 -1.18 -9.52 -2.53
C ASP A 49 -0.65 -10.78 -3.26
N PRO A 50 -0.91 -11.99 -2.74
CA PRO A 50 -0.35 -13.22 -3.29
C PRO A 50 -1.03 -13.65 -4.59
N VAL A 51 -0.27 -14.31 -5.47
CA VAL A 51 -0.81 -15.00 -6.63
C VAL A 51 -1.58 -16.23 -6.15
N MET A 52 -2.78 -16.46 -6.69
CA MET A 52 -3.72 -17.47 -6.20
C MET A 52 -3.10 -18.88 -6.04
N ASP A 53 -2.29 -19.33 -6.99
CA ASP A 53 -1.75 -20.68 -7.02
C ASP A 53 -0.30 -20.79 -6.48
N GLN A 54 0.32 -19.66 -6.12
CA GLN A 54 1.72 -19.60 -5.67
C GLN A 54 1.84 -18.60 -4.51
N PRO A 55 1.58 -19.02 -3.26
CA PRO A 55 1.49 -18.08 -2.12
C PRO A 55 2.81 -17.38 -1.78
N ASN A 56 3.95 -17.95 -2.21
CA ASN A 56 5.26 -17.29 -2.07
C ASN A 56 5.48 -16.21 -3.14
N MET A 57 4.67 -16.18 -4.20
CA MET A 57 4.70 -15.15 -5.22
C MET A 57 3.68 -14.06 -4.87
N ALA A 58 4.14 -12.84 -4.59
CA ALA A 58 3.25 -11.76 -4.22
C ALA A 58 3.69 -10.40 -4.77
N SER A 59 2.71 -9.53 -4.97
CA SER A 59 2.91 -8.12 -5.26
C SER A 59 3.01 -7.32 -3.97
N LEU A 60 3.91 -6.33 -3.92
CA LEU A 60 4.04 -5.42 -2.79
C LEU A 60 3.26 -4.12 -3.03
N PHE A 61 2.42 -3.74 -2.08
CA PHE A 61 1.62 -2.52 -2.11
C PHE A 61 1.94 -1.59 -0.95
N TYR A 62 1.77 -0.28 -1.13
CA TYR A 62 1.69 0.72 -0.07
C TYR A 62 0.35 1.46 -0.16
N GLY A 63 -0.59 1.14 0.74
CA GLY A 63 -1.99 1.53 0.56
C GLY A 63 -2.53 0.98 -0.79
N PRO A 64 -3.29 1.73 -1.58
CA PRO A 64 -3.79 1.25 -2.88
C PRO A 64 -2.72 1.12 -3.96
N ILE A 65 -1.48 1.51 -3.70
CA ILE A 65 -0.46 1.70 -4.74
C ILE A 65 0.41 0.46 -4.89
N LEU A 66 0.38 -0.16 -6.07
CA LEU A 66 1.31 -1.21 -6.46
C LEU A 66 2.71 -0.64 -6.61
N LEU A 67 3.69 -1.26 -5.94
CA LEU A 67 5.09 -0.91 -6.04
C LEU A 67 5.82 -1.87 -6.99
N ALA A 68 6.69 -1.31 -7.83
CA ALA A 68 7.50 -2.04 -8.79
C ALA A 68 8.98 -1.92 -8.41
N ALA A 69 9.64 -3.07 -8.24
CA ALA A 69 11.08 -3.13 -8.09
C ALA A 69 11.75 -2.67 -9.39
N GLN A 70 12.65 -1.70 -9.33
CA GLN A 70 13.38 -1.21 -10.49
C GLN A 70 14.51 -2.19 -10.83
N GLU A 71 14.56 -2.68 -12.07
CA GLU A 71 15.58 -3.62 -12.51
C GLU A 71 16.53 -2.96 -13.50
N PRO A 72 17.84 -2.92 -13.22
CA PRO A 72 18.81 -2.34 -14.15
C PRO A 72 18.98 -3.17 -15.44
N ALA A 73 18.60 -4.45 -15.40
CA ALA A 73 18.78 -5.39 -16.51
C ALA A 73 17.67 -6.45 -16.55
N ALA A 74 17.66 -7.25 -17.62
CA ALA A 74 16.77 -8.40 -17.74
C ALA A 74 17.04 -9.41 -16.62
N ARG A 75 15.99 -9.95 -16.01
CA ARG A 75 16.09 -11.09 -15.11
C ARG A 75 15.58 -12.35 -15.79
N LYS A 76 16.17 -13.49 -15.43
CA LYS A 76 15.68 -14.83 -15.79
C LYS A 76 14.88 -15.47 -14.66
N ASP A 77 15.09 -15.02 -13.42
CA ASP A 77 14.45 -15.50 -12.21
C ASP A 77 13.65 -14.38 -11.53
N TRP A 78 12.64 -14.77 -10.75
CA TRP A 78 11.86 -13.87 -9.90
C TRP A 78 12.76 -13.08 -8.94
N ARG A 79 12.36 -11.84 -8.65
CA ARG A 79 13.04 -11.05 -7.63
C ARG A 79 12.70 -11.60 -6.26
N LYS A 80 13.71 -12.12 -5.57
CA LYS A 80 13.60 -12.57 -4.19
C LYS A 80 13.59 -11.37 -3.24
N VAL A 81 12.71 -11.41 -2.25
CA VAL A 81 12.68 -10.45 -1.15
C VAL A 81 12.52 -11.20 0.17
N THR A 82 13.25 -10.75 1.20
CA THR A 82 13.08 -11.28 2.57
C THR A 82 12.47 -10.19 3.44
N LEU A 83 11.34 -10.49 4.08
CA LEU A 83 10.60 -9.54 4.90
C LEU A 83 10.41 -10.10 6.32
N ASP A 84 10.33 -9.22 7.32
CA ASP A 84 9.95 -9.58 8.69
C ASP A 84 8.51 -10.12 8.70
N ALA A 85 8.33 -11.32 9.25
CA ALA A 85 7.07 -12.05 9.21
C ALA A 85 5.97 -11.41 10.08
N LYS A 86 6.34 -10.62 11.09
CA LYS A 86 5.39 -9.96 11.99
C LYS A 86 4.99 -8.57 11.48
N ASP A 87 5.93 -7.88 10.85
CA ASP A 87 5.73 -6.54 10.31
C ASP A 87 6.69 -6.28 9.14
N ILE A 88 6.21 -6.51 7.92
CA ILE A 88 7.00 -6.35 6.69
C ILE A 88 7.57 -4.93 6.52
N ALA A 89 6.97 -3.92 7.15
CA ALA A 89 7.46 -2.55 7.08
C ALA A 89 8.87 -2.40 7.68
N LYS A 90 9.26 -3.27 8.62
CA LYS A 90 10.61 -3.26 9.22
C LYS A 90 11.72 -3.60 8.24
N SER A 91 11.38 -4.32 7.17
CA SER A 91 12.31 -4.68 6.10
C SER A 91 12.35 -3.67 4.96
N ILE A 92 11.54 -2.61 5.03
CA ILE A 92 11.37 -1.63 3.97
C ILE A 92 11.79 -0.25 4.50
N LYS A 93 12.76 0.37 3.84
CA LYS A 93 13.17 1.75 4.13
C LYS A 93 12.59 2.68 3.06
N GLY A 94 12.46 3.98 3.32
CA GLY A 94 12.06 4.93 2.28
C GLY A 94 11.24 6.10 2.79
N ASN A 95 10.65 6.84 1.87
CA ASN A 95 9.84 8.01 2.16
C ASN A 95 8.42 7.84 1.60
N PRO A 96 7.39 7.72 2.46
CA PRO A 96 6.00 7.66 2.04
C PRO A 96 5.50 8.86 1.23
N GLU A 97 6.10 10.05 1.39
CA GLU A 97 5.70 11.25 0.65
C GLU A 97 6.14 11.22 -0.82
N THR A 98 7.28 10.57 -1.11
CA THR A 98 7.76 10.38 -2.49
C THR A 98 7.35 9.03 -3.07
N LEU A 99 6.80 8.13 -2.24
CA LEU A 99 6.47 6.75 -2.59
C LEU A 99 7.69 5.93 -3.07
N GLU A 100 8.88 6.30 -2.64
CA GLU A 100 10.13 5.60 -2.94
C GLU A 100 10.58 4.80 -1.74
N PHE A 101 10.75 3.49 -1.95
CA PHE A 101 11.07 2.52 -0.92
C PHE A 101 12.22 1.62 -1.34
N TYR A 102 12.90 1.01 -0.38
CA TYR A 102 14.07 0.20 -0.60
C TYR A 102 14.01 -1.09 0.20
N ILE A 103 14.30 -2.20 -0.49
CA ILE A 103 14.51 -3.53 0.07
C ILE A 103 15.83 -4.04 -0.51
N ASP A 104 16.80 -4.35 0.34
CA ASP A 104 18.15 -4.78 -0.07
C ASP A 104 18.77 -3.87 -1.17
N ASP A 105 18.71 -2.55 -0.95
CA ASP A 105 19.19 -1.49 -1.85
C ASP A 105 18.51 -1.40 -3.23
N VAL A 106 17.44 -2.17 -3.45
CA VAL A 106 16.63 -2.08 -4.67
C VAL A 106 15.52 -1.06 -4.47
N LEU A 107 15.39 -0.11 -5.38
CA LEU A 107 14.31 0.87 -5.39
C LEU A 107 12.98 0.21 -5.78
N TYR A 108 11.95 0.48 -4.99
CA TYR A 108 10.55 0.20 -5.23
C TYR A 108 9.82 1.53 -5.31
N LYS A 109 9.14 1.76 -6.42
CA LYS A 109 8.34 2.98 -6.62
C LYS A 109 7.02 2.65 -7.31
N PRO A 110 6.05 3.59 -7.41
CA PRO A 110 4.75 3.27 -7.97
C PRO A 110 4.87 2.68 -9.38
N PHE A 111 4.11 1.62 -9.63
CA PHE A 111 4.12 0.96 -10.94
C PHE A 111 3.69 1.91 -12.07
N TYR A 112 2.72 2.79 -11.79
CA TYR A 112 2.25 3.78 -12.77
C TYR A 112 3.32 4.82 -13.16
N ASP A 113 4.38 4.97 -12.37
CA ASP A 113 5.51 5.88 -12.62
C ASP A 113 6.78 5.10 -13.05
N THR A 114 6.67 3.81 -13.32
CA THR A 114 7.82 2.97 -13.69
C THR A 114 7.99 2.87 -15.20
N TYR A 115 9.19 3.21 -15.67
CA TYR A 115 9.59 3.11 -17.08
C TYR A 115 10.80 2.17 -17.19
N GLY A 116 10.74 1.21 -18.11
CA GLY A 116 11.81 0.22 -18.30
C GLY A 116 11.54 -1.10 -17.56
N ARG A 117 12.63 -1.82 -17.24
CA ARG A 117 12.56 -3.17 -16.68
C ARG A 117 12.23 -3.10 -15.19
N HIS A 118 11.29 -3.93 -14.76
CA HIS A 118 10.80 -3.94 -13.40
C HIS A 118 10.26 -5.31 -13.01
N SER A 119 10.12 -5.55 -11.70
CA SER A 119 9.42 -6.70 -11.14
C SER A 119 8.26 -6.22 -10.27
N VAL A 120 7.04 -6.65 -10.59
CA VAL A 120 5.84 -6.44 -9.74
C VAL A 120 5.47 -7.67 -8.92
N TYR A 121 5.82 -8.86 -9.40
CA TYR A 121 5.69 -10.12 -8.66
C TYR A 121 7.05 -10.50 -8.06
N LEU A 122 7.04 -10.81 -6.77
CA LEU A 122 8.23 -11.07 -5.96
C LEU A 122 8.15 -12.48 -5.37
N ASP A 123 9.29 -13.17 -5.35
CA ASP A 123 9.47 -14.42 -4.59
C ASP A 123 9.75 -14.07 -3.13
N VAL A 124 8.72 -14.07 -2.30
CA VAL A 124 8.73 -13.58 -0.92
C VAL A 124 9.10 -14.69 0.06
N SER A 125 10.07 -14.39 0.93
CA SER A 125 10.37 -15.17 2.12
C SER A 125 10.09 -14.34 3.38
N LEU A 126 9.26 -14.87 4.28
CA LEU A 126 8.98 -14.25 5.59
C LEU A 126 9.86 -14.87 6.67
N LYS A 127 10.54 -14.05 7.49
CA LYS A 127 11.42 -14.49 8.58
C LYS A 127 11.06 -13.89 9.94
#